data_AF-A0A5C1Y4T5-F1
#
_entry.id   AF-A0A5C1Y4T5-F1
#
_cell.length_a   1.000
_cell.length_b   1.000
_cell.length_c   1.000
_cell.angle_alpha   90.00
_cell.angle_beta   90.00
_cell.angle_gamma   90.00
#
_symmetry.space_group_name_H-M   'P 1'
#
loop_
_entity.id
_entity.type
_entity.pdbx_description
1 polymer ?
#
loop_
_entity_poly.entity_id
_entity_poly.type
_entity_poly.pdbx_seq_one_letter_code
_entity_poly.pdbx_strand_id
1 'polypeptide(L)'
;MTEPTEDQPTLPGLELGELRGPLREAVVITLAALEADGLLGPRHTAMAQLALTLADAVERGTYSGRASAAAMAAGQLRDTLLALPAPLEADVADRFNRFLLALEAEANQ
;
A
#
# COMPACT_ATOMS: atom_id res chain seq x y z
N MET A 1 30.46 -29.28 14.94
CA MET A 1 29.08 -28.85 15.19
C MET A 1 29.15 -27.87 16.34
N THR A 2 28.99 -26.58 16.07
CA THR A 2 29.10 -25.51 17.07
C THR A 2 27.75 -24.81 17.03
N GLU A 3 26.99 -24.90 18.12
CA GLU A 3 25.68 -24.28 18.26
C GLU A 3 25.81 -22.75 18.23
N PRO A 4 24.87 -22.02 17.60
CA PRO A 4 24.87 -20.56 17.65
C PRO A 4 24.39 -20.10 19.03
N THR A 5 25.26 -19.38 19.74
CA THR A 5 24.97 -18.72 21.02
C THR A 5 23.83 -17.70 20.86
N GLU A 6 22.70 -18.00 21.51
CA GLU A 6 21.59 -17.10 21.84
C GLU A 6 22.02 -16.13 22.95
N ASP A 7 22.70 -15.03 22.61
CA ASP A 7 22.57 -13.72 23.27
C ASP A 7 23.62 -12.77 22.68
N GLN A 8 23.23 -12.01 21.65
CA GLN A 8 24.00 -10.84 21.27
C GLN A 8 23.35 -9.62 21.93
N PRO A 9 24.07 -8.89 22.81
CA PRO A 9 23.54 -7.67 23.39
C PRO A 9 23.32 -6.64 22.28
N THR A 10 22.07 -6.25 22.06
CA THR A 10 21.72 -5.15 21.17
C THR A 10 22.29 -3.85 21.75
N LEU A 11 23.01 -3.10 20.91
CA LEU A 11 23.53 -1.79 21.31
C LEU A 11 22.36 -0.85 21.66
N PRO A 12 22.46 -0.03 22.73
CA PRO A 12 21.42 0.95 23.06
C PRO A 12 21.19 1.89 21.86
N GLY A 13 19.98 1.89 21.31
CA GLY A 13 19.62 2.64 20.09
C GLY A 13 19.63 1.82 18.78
N LEU A 14 19.97 0.54 18.84
CA LEU A 14 19.80 -0.47 17.79
C LEU A 14 18.61 -1.39 18.10
N GLU A 15 17.52 -0.81 18.62
CA GLU A 15 16.24 -1.51 18.60
C GLU A 15 15.79 -1.60 17.13
N LEU A 16 16.19 -2.69 16.48
CA LEU A 16 15.53 -3.21 15.28
C LEU A 16 14.14 -3.72 15.68
N GLY A 17 13.32 -2.86 16.30
CA GLY A 17 11.91 -3.13 16.44
C GLY A 17 11.31 -3.19 15.06
N GLU A 18 10.57 -4.26 14.75
CA GLU A 18 9.63 -4.29 13.65
C GLU A 18 8.53 -3.25 13.90
N LEU A 19 8.85 -1.97 13.78
CA LEU A 19 7.86 -0.91 13.73
C LEU A 19 7.22 -0.98 12.34
N ARG A 20 6.35 -1.98 12.15
CA ARG A 20 5.23 -1.83 11.22
C ARG A 20 4.28 -0.87 11.92
N GLY A 21 4.44 0.42 11.69
CA GLY A 21 3.52 1.38 12.26
C GLY A 21 2.20 1.41 11.48
N PRO A 22 1.18 2.08 12.06
CA PRO A 22 -0.18 2.10 11.53
C PRO A 22 -0.27 2.62 10.09
N LEU A 23 0.64 3.49 9.65
CA LEU A 23 0.64 3.99 8.27
C LEU A 23 1.06 2.89 7.29
N ARG A 24 2.05 2.07 7.64
CA ARG A 24 2.45 0.93 6.82
C ARG A 24 1.29 -0.05 6.66
N GLU A 25 0.58 -0.34 7.76
CA GLU A 25 -0.58 -1.21 7.74
C GLU A 25 -1.71 -0.68 6.83
N ALA A 26 -1.99 0.61 6.90
CA ALA A 26 -2.95 1.25 5.98
C ALA A 26 -2.54 1.13 4.50
N VAL A 27 -1.24 1.29 4.19
CA VAL A 27 -0.73 1.09 2.83
C VAL A 27 -0.85 -0.37 2.39
N VAL A 28 -0.58 -1.34 3.27
CA VAL A 28 -0.79 -2.77 2.99
C VAL A 28 -2.25 -3.05 2.65
N ILE A 29 -3.19 -2.56 3.46
CA ILE A 29 -4.63 -2.74 3.22
C ILE A 29 -5.04 -2.14 1.86
N THR A 30 -4.51 -0.96 1.53
CA THR A 30 -4.78 -0.29 0.25
C THR A 30 -4.27 -1.13 -0.93
N LEU A 31 -3.03 -1.62 -0.85
CA LEU A 31 -2.44 -2.46 -1.91
C LEU A 31 -3.19 -3.79 -2.06
N ALA A 32 -3.59 -4.41 -0.94
CA ALA A 32 -4.37 -5.64 -0.95
C ALA A 32 -5.75 -5.44 -1.61
N ALA A 33 -6.41 -4.30 -1.39
CA ALA A 33 -7.67 -3.97 -2.06
C ALA A 33 -7.48 -3.83 -3.58
N LEU A 34 -6.43 -3.12 -4.02
CA LEU A 34 -6.11 -2.97 -5.45
C LEU A 34 -5.72 -4.30 -6.12
N GLU A 35 -5.06 -5.20 -5.38
CA GLU A 35 -4.76 -6.55 -5.85
C GLU A 35 -6.04 -7.41 -5.97
N ALA A 36 -6.92 -7.34 -4.98
CA ALA A 36 -8.21 -8.04 -5.00
C ALA A 36 -9.10 -7.58 -6.16
N ASP A 37 -9.04 -6.30 -6.52
CA ASP A 37 -9.71 -5.73 -7.69
C ASP A 37 -9.01 -6.05 -9.03
N GLY A 38 -7.89 -6.77 -9.00
CA GLY A 38 -7.12 -7.15 -10.20
C GLY A 38 -6.39 -5.99 -10.88
N LEU A 39 -6.23 -4.86 -10.19
CA LEU A 39 -5.62 -3.63 -10.74
C LEU A 39 -4.08 -3.69 -10.65
N LEU A 40 -3.56 -4.42 -9.66
CA LEU A 40 -2.12 -4.62 -9.51
C LEU A 40 -1.64 -5.77 -10.40
N GLY A 41 -0.63 -5.50 -11.22
CA GLY A 41 0.12 -6.49 -11.97
C GLY A 41 1.62 -6.37 -11.68
N PRO A 42 2.46 -7.26 -12.25
CA PRO A 42 3.90 -7.30 -11.97
C PRO A 42 4.63 -5.97 -12.22
N ARG A 43 4.13 -5.15 -13.16
CA ARG A 43 4.70 -3.83 -13.46
C ARG A 43 4.56 -2.82 -12.30
N HIS A 44 3.63 -3.04 -11.36
CA HIS A 44 3.38 -2.13 -10.24
C HIS A 44 4.16 -2.51 -8.97
N THR A 45 4.89 -3.64 -8.96
CA THR A 45 5.62 -4.12 -7.77
C THR A 45 6.61 -3.10 -7.22
N ALA A 46 7.34 -2.40 -8.09
CA ALA A 46 8.29 -1.37 -7.65
C ALA A 46 7.60 -0.19 -6.94
N MET A 47 6.44 0.24 -7.44
CA MET A 47 5.65 1.31 -6.82
C MET A 47 5.00 0.87 -5.50
N ALA A 48 4.47 -0.35 -5.45
CA ALA A 48 3.92 -0.92 -4.22
C ALA A 48 5.01 -0.99 -3.12
N GLN A 49 6.20 -1.46 -3.46
CA GLN A 49 7.32 -1.51 -2.53
C GLN A 49 7.82 -0.11 -2.12
N LEU A 50 7.82 0.84 -3.05
CA LEU A 50 8.15 2.23 -2.76
C LEU A 50 7.16 2.84 -1.77
N ALA A 51 5.85 2.63 -1.96
CA ALA A 51 4.83 3.10 -1.03
C ALA A 51 5.03 2.55 0.39
N LEU A 52 5.33 1.25 0.52
CA LEU A 52 5.63 0.63 1.82
C LEU A 52 6.89 1.23 2.46
N THR A 53 7.93 1.47 1.68
CA THR A 53 9.19 2.04 2.16
C THR A 53 9.01 3.49 2.62
N LEU A 54 8.21 4.27 1.89
CA LEU A 54 7.90 5.66 2.23
C LEU A 54 7.01 5.76 3.48
N ALA A 55 6.08 4.82 3.67
CA ALA A 55 5.29 4.74 4.91
C ALA A 55 6.20 4.56 6.13
N ASP A 56 7.15 3.62 6.08
CA ASP A 56 8.13 3.42 7.16
C ASP A 56 8.99 4.68 7.39
N ALA A 57 9.38 5.36 6.32
CA ALA A 57 10.20 6.56 6.38
C ALA A 57 9.45 7.75 7.04
N VAL A 58 8.16 7.91 6.76
CA VAL A 58 7.30 8.93 7.39
C VAL A 58 7.20 8.69 8.89
N GLU A 59 6.93 7.46 9.30
CA GLU A 59 6.80 7.11 10.72
C GLU A 59 8.13 7.29 11.45
N ARG A 60 9.23 6.75 10.92
CA ARG A 60 10.57 6.95 11.51
C ARG A 60 10.97 8.42 11.57
N GLY A 61 10.66 9.19 10.54
CA GLY A 61 10.91 10.64 10.53
C GLY A 61 10.12 11.37 11.62
N THR A 62 8.88 10.94 11.87
CA THR A 62 8.00 11.48 12.91
C THR A 62 8.53 11.14 14.30
N TYR A 63 8.85 9.86 14.56
CA TYR A 63 9.38 9.41 15.84
C TYR A 63 10.77 9.98 16.17
N SER A 64 11.60 10.23 15.16
CA SER A 64 12.95 10.81 15.34
C SER A 64 12.97 12.35 15.41
N GLY A 65 11.81 13.01 15.40
CA GLY A 65 11.72 14.48 15.45
C GLY A 65 12.19 15.18 14.16
N ARG A 66 12.38 14.44 13.06
CA ARG A 66 12.83 14.97 11.76
C ARG A 66 11.65 15.40 10.91
N ALA A 67 10.92 16.41 11.37
CA ALA A 67 9.66 16.87 10.76
C ALA A 67 9.75 17.15 9.25
N SER A 68 10.81 17.82 8.78
CA SER A 68 10.98 18.12 7.35
C SER A 68 11.20 16.87 6.50
N ALA A 69 11.94 15.87 7.01
CA ALA A 69 12.15 14.60 6.31
C ALA A 69 10.85 13.78 6.26
N ALA A 70 10.09 13.75 7.37
CA ALA A 70 8.78 13.12 7.42
C ALA A 70 7.79 13.77 6.44
N ALA A 71 7.76 15.10 6.36
CA ALA A 71 6.89 15.83 5.44
C ALA A 71 7.23 15.57 3.96
N MET A 72 8.53 15.54 3.61
CA MET A 72 8.96 15.20 2.26
C MET A 72 8.58 13.75 1.90
N ALA A 73 8.83 12.80 2.79
CA ALA A 73 8.45 11.41 2.59
C ALA A 73 6.93 11.24 2.45
N ALA A 74 6.13 12.00 3.22
CA ALA A 74 4.67 11.98 3.14
C ALA A 74 4.16 12.53 1.80
N GLY A 75 4.80 13.60 1.29
CA GLY A 75 4.50 14.12 -0.05
C GLY A 75 4.78 13.08 -1.13
N GLN A 76 5.96 12.44 -1.10
CA GLN A 76 6.32 11.39 -2.04
C GLN A 76 5.41 10.16 -1.92
N LEU A 77 4.99 9.80 -0.70
CA LEU A 77 4.05 8.70 -0.47
C LEU A 77 2.71 9.00 -1.13
N ARG A 78 2.17 10.19 -0.93
CA ARG A 78 0.92 10.63 -1.56
C ARG A 78 1.02 10.54 -3.08
N ASP A 79 2.10 11.07 -3.66
CA ASP A 79 2.29 11.05 -5.12
C ASP A 79 2.44 9.62 -5.66
N THR A 80 3.12 8.74 -4.92
CA THR A 80 3.24 7.31 -5.25
C THR A 80 1.87 6.61 -5.24
N LEU A 81 1.04 6.88 -4.23
CA LEU A 81 -0.30 6.29 -4.12
C LEU A 81 -1.23 6.79 -5.23
N LEU A 82 -1.13 8.07 -5.61
CA LEU A 82 -1.91 8.63 -6.72
C LEU A 82 -1.50 8.08 -8.09
N ALA A 83 -0.25 7.63 -8.23
CA ALA A 83 0.23 7.01 -9.46
C ALA A 83 -0.21 5.55 -9.61
N LEU A 84 -0.63 4.89 -8.52
CA LEU A 84 -1.17 3.53 -8.60
C LEU A 84 -2.47 3.50 -9.40
N PRO A 85 -2.80 2.37 -10.06
CA PRO A 85 -4.05 2.25 -10.77
C PRO A 85 -5.21 2.47 -9.82
N ALA A 86 -6.06 3.44 -10.13
CA ALA A 86 -7.32 3.61 -9.43
C ALA A 86 -8.33 2.58 -9.96
N PRO A 87 -9.25 2.08 -9.12
CA PRO A 87 -10.45 1.46 -9.63
C PRO A 87 -11.06 2.44 -10.62
N LEU A 88 -11.39 1.98 -11.83
CA LEU A 88 -12.41 2.68 -12.59
C LEU A 88 -13.60 2.72 -11.62
N GLU A 89 -13.96 3.90 -11.14
CA GLU A 89 -15.31 4.11 -10.64
C GLU A 89 -16.17 3.64 -11.80
N ALA A 90 -16.64 2.40 -11.72
CA ALA A 90 -17.66 1.93 -12.63
C ALA A 90 -18.81 2.86 -12.29
N ASP A 91 -18.96 3.89 -13.11
CA ASP A 91 -20.09 4.81 -13.07
C ASP A 91 -21.29 3.89 -12.85
N VAL A 92 -22.07 4.19 -11.82
CA VAL A 92 -23.29 3.44 -11.54
C VAL A 92 -24.11 3.30 -12.84
N ALA A 93 -24.01 4.27 -13.76
CA ALA A 93 -24.54 4.20 -15.11
C ALA A 93 -23.98 3.06 -15.98
N ASP A 94 -22.70 2.72 -15.93
CA ASP A 94 -22.11 1.61 -16.70
C ASP A 94 -22.56 0.25 -16.16
N ARG A 95 -22.69 0.10 -14.84
CA ARG A 95 -23.25 -1.11 -14.23
C ARG A 95 -24.74 -1.23 -14.54
N PHE A 96 -25.48 -0.13 -14.50
CA PHE A 96 -26.89 -0.09 -14.85
C PHE A 96 -27.12 -0.37 -16.35
N ASN A 97 -26.29 0.19 -17.24
CA ASN A 97 -26.36 -0.09 -18.68
C ASN A 97 -26.10 -1.57 -18.99
N ARG A 98 -25.11 -2.20 -18.35
CA ARG A 98 -24.89 -3.65 -18.52
C ARG A 98 -26.07 -4.48 -18.02
N PHE A 99 -26.71 -4.06 -16.93
CA PHE A 99 -27.91 -4.72 -16.42
C PHE A 99 -29.10 -4.58 -17.38
N LEU A 100 -29.34 -3.39 -17.93
CA LEU A 100 -30.39 -3.17 -18.92
C LEU A 100 -30.18 -4.00 -20.20
N LEU A 101 -28.95 -4.03 -20.71
CA LEU A 101 -28.60 -4.83 -21.89
C LEU A 101 -28.81 -6.34 -21.66
N ALA A 102 -28.57 -6.83 -20.44
CA ALA A 102 -28.83 -8.23 -20.09
C ALA A 102 -30.34 -8.54 -20.04
N LEU A 103 -31.16 -7.64 -19.50
CA LEU A 103 -32.62 -7.78 -19.48
C LEU A 103 -33.22 -7.79 -20.89
N GLU A 104 -32.75 -6.91 -21.78
CA GLU A 104 -33.22 -6.85 -23.17
C GLU A 104 -32.83 -8.12 -23.98
N ALA A 105 -31.68 -8.71 -23.66
CA ALA A 105 -31.25 -9.97 -24.29
C ALA A 105 -32.09 -11.18 -23.85
N GLU A 106 -32.53 -11.23 -22.59
CA GLU A 106 -33.46 -12.26 -22.10
C GLU A 106 -34.89 -12.06 -22.60
N ALA A 107 -35.34 -10.81 -22.76
CA ALA A 107 -36.71 -10.52 -23.23
C ALA A 107 -36.96 -10.84 -24.72
N ASN A 108 -35.89 -11.00 -25.51
CA ASN A 108 -35.93 -11.32 -26.95
C ASN A 108 -35.62 -12.79 -27.27
N GLN A 109 -35.61 -13.68 -26.26
CA GLN A 109 -35.61 -15.14 -26.43
C GLN A 109 -37.00 -15.71 -26.21
#